data_AF-A0A832M2Y8-F1
#
_entry.id   AF-A0A832M2Y8-F1
#
_cell.length_a   1.000
_cell.length_b   1.000
_cell.length_c   1.000
_cell.angle_alpha   90.00
_cell.angle_beta   90.00
_cell.angle_gamma   90.00
#
_symmetry.space_group_name_H-M   'P 1'
#
loop_
_entity.id
_entity.type
_entity.pdbx_description
1 polymer ?
#
loop_
_entity_poly.entity_id
_entity_poly.type
_entity_poly.pdbx_seq_one_letter_code
_entity_poly.pdbx_strand_id
1 'polypeptide(L)'
;MTHSIRQEPALQPLDEYNQSLMSHVHPPDWVNPKPAACYDLVVIGAGTAGLVVAAGAAGLGLGLKVALIERSLMGGDCLNVGCVPSKCVIRSSRVVADMRDTAPFGIQPPDGINIDFAAVMQRMRRIRAGISDHDSAERFQKLGIDVFLGSAEFVSREA
;
A
#
# COMPACT_ATOMS: atom_id res chain seq x y z
N MET A 1 1.40 14.01 -30.05
CA MET A 1 2.54 13.26 -29.48
C MET A 1 2.41 13.31 -27.96
N THR A 2 1.66 12.37 -27.38
CA THR A 2 1.45 12.29 -25.93
C THR A 2 2.65 11.57 -25.31
N HIS A 3 3.46 12.29 -24.56
CA HIS A 3 4.45 11.67 -23.66
C HIS A 3 3.68 10.94 -22.55
N SER A 4 3.45 9.64 -22.74
CA SER A 4 3.09 8.74 -21.65
C SER A 4 4.34 8.57 -20.78
N ILE A 5 4.51 9.48 -19.83
CA ILE A 5 5.47 9.27 -18.75
C ILE A 5 4.87 8.13 -17.93
N ARG A 6 5.43 6.92 -18.07
CA ARG A 6 5.26 5.86 -17.07
C ARG A 6 5.83 6.41 -15.77
N GLN A 7 5.00 7.01 -14.93
CA GLN A 7 5.40 7.32 -13.56
C GLN A 7 5.37 6.02 -12.78
N GLU A 8 6.43 5.23 -12.91
CA GLU A 8 6.67 4.14 -11.98
C GLU A 8 6.70 4.74 -10.55
N PRO A 9 5.92 4.19 -9.61
CA PRO A 9 5.97 4.67 -8.24
C PRO A 9 7.38 4.53 -7.69
N ALA A 10 8.00 5.67 -7.37
CA ALA A 10 9.39 5.72 -6.90
C ALA A 10 9.52 5.16 -5.47
N LEU A 11 9.68 3.84 -5.35
CA LEU A 11 10.06 3.17 -4.10
C LEU A 11 11.59 3.11 -4.01
N GLN A 12 12.18 4.08 -3.31
CA GLN A 12 13.61 4.12 -3.02
C GLN A 12 13.85 4.05 -1.50
N PRO A 13 14.95 3.43 -1.03
CA PRO A 13 15.91 2.63 -1.80
C PRO A 13 15.33 1.29 -2.26
N LEU A 14 15.87 0.67 -3.32
CA LEU A 14 15.47 -0.67 -3.78
C LEU A 14 16.11 -1.80 -2.96
N ASP A 15 15.89 -1.79 -1.64
CA ASP A 15 16.27 -2.91 -0.77
C ASP A 15 15.29 -4.08 -0.87
N GLU A 16 15.61 -5.21 -0.22
CA GLU A 16 14.80 -6.43 -0.23
C GLU A 16 13.33 -6.18 0.18
N TYR A 17 13.08 -5.25 1.10
CA TYR A 17 11.74 -4.96 1.58
C TYR A 17 10.93 -4.15 0.57
N ASN A 18 11.54 -3.17 -0.09
CA ASN A 18 10.87 -2.43 -1.15
C ASN A 18 10.66 -3.27 -2.41
N GLN A 19 11.56 -4.21 -2.71
CA GLN A 19 11.36 -5.19 -3.78
C GLN A 19 10.17 -6.11 -3.45
N SER A 20 10.11 -6.64 -2.22
CA SER A 20 8.98 -7.46 -1.76
C SER A 20 7.65 -6.68 -1.73
N LEU A 21 7.66 -5.41 -1.34
CA LEU A 21 6.48 -4.55 -1.45
C LEU A 21 6.04 -4.45 -2.92
N MET A 22 6.96 -4.08 -3.82
CA MET A 22 6.65 -3.90 -5.25
C MET A 22 6.06 -5.16 -5.87
N SER A 23 6.59 -6.35 -5.54
CA SER A 23 6.05 -7.63 -6.05
C SER A 23 4.63 -7.93 -5.59
N HIS A 24 4.11 -7.25 -4.56
CA HIS A 24 2.72 -7.40 -4.13
C HIS A 24 1.81 -6.31 -4.69
N VAL A 25 2.25 -5.04 -4.60
CA VAL A 25 1.36 -3.89 -4.79
C VAL A 25 1.43 -3.27 -6.19
N HIS A 26 2.45 -3.58 -6.97
CA HIS A 26 2.52 -3.24 -8.40
C HIS A 26 3.54 -4.15 -9.10
N PRO A 27 3.22 -5.46 -9.28
CA PRO A 27 4.16 -6.42 -9.82
C PRO A 27 4.62 -6.01 -11.24
N PRO A 28 5.94 -5.99 -11.52
CA PRO A 28 6.46 -5.50 -12.80
C PRO A 28 6.07 -6.37 -13.99
N ASP A 29 5.75 -7.63 -13.74
CA ASP A 29 5.28 -8.64 -14.69
C ASP A 29 3.75 -8.81 -14.69
N TRP A 30 3.01 -7.91 -14.02
CA TRP A 30 1.56 -7.97 -14.00
C TRP A 30 0.96 -7.80 -15.39
N VAL A 31 0.14 -8.77 -15.80
CA VAL A 31 -0.61 -8.71 -17.05
C VAL A 31 -2.06 -8.37 -16.71
N ASN A 32 -2.50 -7.20 -17.13
CA ASN A 32 -3.89 -6.78 -16.96
C ASN A 32 -4.83 -7.81 -17.62
N PRO A 33 -5.96 -8.16 -16.97
CA PRO A 33 -6.91 -9.11 -17.53
C PRO A 33 -7.59 -8.53 -18.77
N LYS A 34 -8.17 -9.40 -19.59
CA LYS A 34 -9.07 -8.95 -20.67
C LYS A 34 -10.32 -8.32 -20.03
N PRO A 35 -10.69 -7.08 -20.39
CA PRO A 35 -11.88 -6.45 -19.82
C PRO A 35 -13.14 -7.20 -20.23
N ALA A 36 -14.08 -7.29 -19.29
CA ALA A 36 -15.44 -7.72 -19.56
C ALA A 36 -16.19 -6.65 -20.37
N ALA A 37 -17.26 -7.06 -21.07
CA ALA A 37 -18.10 -6.13 -21.82
C ALA A 37 -18.86 -5.17 -20.89
N CYS A 38 -19.19 -5.62 -19.67
CA CYS A 38 -19.87 -4.83 -18.65
C CYS A 38 -19.37 -5.27 -17.26
N TYR A 39 -19.27 -4.31 -16.35
CA TYR A 39 -18.98 -4.50 -14.93
C TYR A 39 -20.14 -3.96 -14.12
N ASP A 40 -20.52 -4.65 -13.04
CA ASP A 40 -21.51 -4.15 -12.09
C ASP A 40 -20.93 -3.00 -11.26
N LEU A 41 -19.61 -2.99 -11.07
CA LEU A 41 -18.89 -1.95 -10.34
C LEU A 41 -17.48 -1.74 -10.91
N VAL A 42 -17.14 -0.49 -11.15
CA VAL A 42 -15.77 -0.06 -11.48
C VAL A 42 -15.25 0.81 -10.33
N VAL A 43 -14.18 0.37 -9.68
CA VAL A 43 -13.51 1.09 -8.60
C VAL A 43 -12.24 1.73 -9.15
N ILE A 44 -12.14 3.05 -9.06
CA ILE A 44 -10.95 3.81 -9.47
C ILE A 44 -10.16 4.21 -8.23
N GLY A 45 -8.97 3.64 -8.10
CA GLY A 45 -8.06 3.80 -6.97
C GLY A 45 -8.13 2.62 -5.99
N ALA A 46 -6.99 1.99 -5.73
CA ALA A 46 -6.81 0.88 -4.80
C ALA A 46 -6.21 1.35 -3.46
N GLY A 47 -6.66 2.51 -2.98
CA GLY A 47 -6.50 2.90 -1.58
C GLY A 47 -7.48 2.17 -0.68
N THR A 48 -7.44 2.45 0.63
CA THR A 48 -8.27 1.76 1.64
C THR A 48 -9.76 1.70 1.26
N ALA A 49 -10.35 2.79 0.80
CA ALA A 49 -11.76 2.81 0.41
C ALA A 49 -12.04 1.89 -0.79
N GLY A 50 -11.23 1.98 -1.85
CA GLY A 50 -11.42 1.17 -3.06
C GLY A 50 -11.22 -0.33 -2.81
N LEU A 51 -10.20 -0.69 -2.04
CA LEU A 51 -9.94 -2.08 -1.65
C LEU A 51 -11.08 -2.67 -0.83
N VAL A 52 -11.60 -1.94 0.16
CA VAL A 52 -12.73 -2.41 0.98
C VAL A 52 -14.00 -2.58 0.14
N VAL A 53 -14.31 -1.61 -0.71
CA VAL A 53 -15.49 -1.66 -1.58
C VAL A 53 -15.39 -2.81 -2.59
N ALA A 54 -14.24 -2.97 -3.26
CA ALA A 54 -14.04 -4.02 -4.25
C ALA A 54 -14.11 -5.42 -3.62
N ALA A 55 -13.43 -5.63 -2.48
CA ALA A 55 -13.47 -6.90 -1.76
C ALA A 55 -14.87 -7.22 -1.23
N GLY A 56 -15.60 -6.22 -0.73
CA GLY A 56 -16.98 -6.39 -0.26
C GLY A 56 -17.94 -6.77 -1.39
N ALA A 57 -17.86 -6.08 -2.52
CA ALA A 57 -18.70 -6.33 -3.69
C ALA A 57 -18.45 -7.72 -4.32
N ALA A 58 -17.19 -8.15 -4.39
CA ALA A 58 -16.82 -9.44 -4.98
C ALA A 58 -16.99 -10.63 -4.01
N GLY A 59 -16.47 -10.51 -2.78
CA GLY A 59 -16.28 -11.63 -1.86
C GLY A 59 -17.27 -11.76 -0.70
N LEU A 60 -18.02 -10.70 -0.33
CA LEU A 60 -18.87 -10.68 0.87
C LEU A 60 -20.38 -10.76 0.56
N GLY A 61 -20.76 -11.54 -0.47
CA GLY A 61 -22.14 -12.03 -0.62
C GLY A 61 -22.96 -11.48 -1.80
N LEU A 62 -22.42 -10.54 -2.60
CA LEU A 62 -23.13 -10.03 -3.78
C LEU A 62 -22.72 -10.71 -5.09
N GLY A 63 -21.48 -11.20 -5.19
CA GLY A 63 -20.99 -11.90 -6.39
C GLY A 63 -20.92 -11.02 -7.64
N LEU A 64 -20.77 -9.71 -7.46
CA LEU A 64 -20.75 -8.73 -8.55
C LEU A 64 -19.47 -8.88 -9.38
N LYS A 65 -19.58 -8.58 -10.68
CA LYS A 65 -18.42 -8.47 -11.57
C LYS A 65 -17.77 -7.10 -11.36
N VAL A 66 -16.62 -7.09 -10.68
CA VAL A 66 -15.91 -5.87 -10.28
C VAL A 66 -14.64 -5.68 -11.10
N ALA A 67 -14.41 -4.44 -11.56
CA ALA A 67 -13.11 -3.96 -12.01
C ALA A 67 -12.50 -3.05 -10.93
N LEU A 68 -11.22 -3.24 -10.62
CA LEU A 68 -10.44 -2.35 -9.75
C LEU A 68 -9.25 -1.80 -10.53
N ILE A 69 -9.12 -0.48 -10.60
CA ILE A 69 -8.09 0.19 -11.40
C ILE A 69 -7.18 1.02 -10.49
N GLU A 70 -5.87 0.79 -10.51
CA GLU A 70 -4.88 1.56 -9.74
C GLU A 70 -3.68 1.96 -10.61
N ARG A 71 -3.29 3.25 -10.57
CA ARG A 71 -2.23 3.80 -11.41
C ARG A 71 -0.83 3.68 -10.81
N SER A 72 -0.76 3.51 -9.50
CA SER A 72 0.45 3.54 -8.68
C SER A 72 0.46 2.28 -7.80
N LEU A 73 0.74 2.39 -6.51
CA LEU A 73 0.82 1.23 -5.63
C LEU A 73 -0.55 0.89 -5.04
N MET A 74 -0.94 -0.39 -5.11
CA MET A 74 -2.06 -0.92 -4.31
C MET A 74 -1.84 -0.65 -2.81
N GLY A 75 -2.93 -0.56 -2.06
CA GLY A 75 -2.94 -0.15 -0.64
C GLY A 75 -2.98 1.37 -0.44
N GLY A 76 -2.72 2.15 -1.50
CA GLY A 76 -2.74 3.61 -1.50
C GLY A 76 -1.86 4.22 -0.41
N ASP A 77 -2.23 5.40 0.08
CA ASP A 77 -1.42 6.10 1.06
C ASP A 77 -1.27 5.33 2.37
N CYS A 78 -2.35 4.69 2.85
CA CYS A 78 -2.35 4.03 4.15
C CYS A 78 -1.18 3.05 4.31
N LEU A 79 -1.00 2.17 3.32
CA LEU A 79 0.10 1.20 3.30
C LEU A 79 1.43 1.85 2.90
N ASN A 80 1.42 2.67 1.85
CA ASN A 80 2.66 3.02 1.16
C ASN A 80 3.38 4.21 1.81
N VAL A 81 2.68 5.28 2.18
CA VAL A 81 3.31 6.57 2.55
C VAL A 81 2.66 7.29 3.74
N GLY A 82 1.58 6.75 4.29
CA GLY A 82 0.75 7.38 5.30
C GLY A 82 0.79 6.63 6.63
N CYS A 83 -0.35 6.03 6.99
CA CYS A 83 -0.60 5.45 8.30
C CYS A 83 0.44 4.40 8.74
N VAL A 84 0.78 3.44 7.88
CA VAL A 84 1.68 2.33 8.22
C VAL A 84 3.11 2.84 8.45
N PRO A 85 3.74 3.56 7.50
CA PRO A 85 5.07 4.16 7.73
C PRO A 85 5.11 5.09 8.94
N SER A 86 4.11 5.98 9.07
CA SER A 86 4.06 6.96 10.16
C SER A 86 4.01 6.28 11.53
N LYS A 87 3.15 5.27 11.69
CA LYS A 87 3.04 4.53 12.97
C LYS A 87 4.30 3.72 13.29
N CYS A 88 5.01 3.22 12.27
CA CYS A 88 6.29 2.54 12.48
C CYS A 88 7.35 3.48 13.08
N VAL A 89 7.46 4.70 12.55
CA VAL A 89 8.41 5.72 13.02
C VAL A 89 7.98 6.27 14.39
N ILE A 90 6.70 6.59 14.57
CA ILE A 90 6.15 7.05 15.87
C ILE A 90 6.46 6.02 16.97
N ARG A 91 6.39 4.72 16.68
CA ARG A 91 6.74 3.70 17.68
C ARG A 91 8.21 3.78 18.09
N SER A 92 9.12 3.97 17.15
CA SER A 92 10.54 4.17 17.47
C SER A 92 10.75 5.45 18.30
N SER A 93 10.06 6.54 17.97
CA SER A 93 10.12 7.78 18.77
C SER A 93 9.59 7.61 20.19
N ARG A 94 8.53 6.81 20.38
CA ARG A 94 8.01 6.49 21.71
C ARG A 94 9.01 5.73 22.57
N VAL A 95 9.77 4.80 22.00
CA VAL A 95 10.83 4.10 22.75
C VAL A 95 11.87 5.10 23.28
N VAL A 96 12.27 6.08 22.46
CA VAL A 96 13.20 7.12 22.90
C VAL A 96 12.59 8.01 23.98
N ALA A 97 11.29 8.32 23.88
CA ALA A 97 10.58 9.06 24.92
C ALA A 97 10.52 8.27 26.24
N ASP A 98 10.17 6.99 26.18
CA ASP A 98 10.12 6.09 27.33
C ASP A 98 11.51 5.99 28.02
N MET A 99 12.60 5.94 27.24
CA MET A 99 13.98 5.94 27.77
C MET A 99 14.38 7.26 28.44
N ARG A 100 13.75 8.38 28.07
CA ARG A 100 14.01 9.69 28.70
C ARG A 100 13.20 9.89 29.96
N ASP A 101 12.03 9.27 30.05
CA ASP A 101 11.05 9.46 31.13
C ASP A 101 11.07 8.31 32.15
N THR A 102 12.26 7.81 32.48
CA THR A 102 12.43 6.68 33.41
C THR A 102 12.48 7.09 34.89
N ALA A 103 12.75 8.36 35.18
CA ALA A 103 12.93 8.87 36.55
C ALA A 103 11.70 8.65 37.46
N PRO A 104 10.44 8.81 37.01
CA PRO A 104 9.26 8.48 37.83
C PRO A 104 9.20 7.02 38.29
N PHE A 105 9.89 6.12 37.59
CA PHE A 105 10.00 4.70 37.92
C PHE A 105 11.24 4.39 38.79
N GLY A 106 11.94 5.41 39.29
CA GLY A 106 13.15 5.25 40.10
C GLY A 106 14.39 4.83 39.30
N ILE A 107 14.35 4.94 37.97
CA ILE A 107 15.45 4.56 37.07
C ILE A 107 16.08 5.83 36.50
N GLN A 108 17.38 6.02 36.70
CA GLN A 108 18.10 7.15 36.14
C GLN A 108 18.09 7.08 34.60
N PRO A 109 17.64 8.14 33.89
CA PRO A 109 17.73 8.19 32.43
C PRO A 109 19.18 8.11 31.95
N PRO A 110 19.46 7.52 30.78
CA PRO A 110 20.81 7.47 30.23
C PRO A 110 21.30 8.87 29.84
N ASP A 111 22.61 9.12 29.97
CA ASP A 111 23.25 10.40 29.61
C ASP A 111 23.13 10.72 28.11
N GLY A 112 22.93 9.71 27.26
CA GLY A 112 22.73 9.85 25.83
C GLY A 112 22.04 8.65 25.19
N ILE A 113 21.30 8.91 24.11
CA ILE A 113 20.61 7.88 23.32
C ILE A 113 21.12 7.97 21.90
N ASN A 114 21.87 6.96 21.45
CA ASN A 114 22.33 6.86 20.07
C ASN A 114 21.21 6.28 19.20
N ILE A 115 20.83 6.98 18.13
CA ILE A 115 19.73 6.59 17.24
C ILE A 115 20.31 6.35 15.84
N ASP A 116 20.27 5.10 15.39
CA ASP A 116 20.51 4.75 14.00
C ASP A 116 19.21 4.96 13.19
N PHE A 117 19.11 6.11 12.54
CA PHE A 117 17.94 6.44 11.72
C PHE A 117 17.80 5.56 10.48
N ALA A 118 18.90 5.06 9.92
CA ALA A 118 18.86 4.16 8.77
C ALA A 118 18.22 2.82 9.17
N ALA A 119 18.58 2.29 10.34
CA ALA A 119 17.95 1.09 10.91
C ALA A 119 16.46 1.30 11.23
N VAL A 120 16.06 2.49 11.71
CA VAL A 120 14.64 2.85 11.92
C VAL A 120 13.86 2.79 10.61
N MET A 121 14.41 3.38 9.55
CA MET A 121 13.77 3.39 8.24
C MET A 121 13.74 2.00 7.59
N GLN A 122 14.79 1.19 7.76
CA GLN A 122 14.81 -0.21 7.33
C GLN A 122 13.73 -1.04 8.06
N ARG A 123 13.60 -0.88 9.39
CA ARG A 123 12.54 -1.53 10.17
C ARG A 123 11.14 -1.15 9.66
N MET A 124 10.93 0.13 9.33
CA MET A 124 9.65 0.59 8.76
C MET A 124 9.37 -0.13 7.44
N ARG A 125 10.33 -0.17 6.51
CA ARG A 125 10.16 -0.84 5.21
C ARG A 125 9.87 -2.33 5.39
N ARG A 126 10.57 -3.02 6.30
CA ARG A 126 10.33 -4.42 6.64
C ARG A 126 8.90 -4.67 7.12
N ILE A 127 8.39 -3.84 8.04
CA ILE A 127 7.02 -3.98 8.56
C ILE A 127 6.00 -3.73 7.46
N ARG A 128 6.19 -2.68 6.66
CA ARG A 128 5.30 -2.36 5.52
C ARG A 128 5.26 -3.50 4.51
N ALA A 129 6.41 -4.04 4.13
CA ALA A 129 6.49 -5.18 3.22
C ALA A 129 5.79 -6.42 3.79
N GLY A 130 6.01 -6.72 5.07
CA GLY A 130 5.44 -7.89 5.75
C GLY A 130 3.92 -7.91 5.90
N ILE A 131 3.21 -6.82 5.59
CA ILE A 131 1.73 -6.77 5.59
C ILE A 131 1.14 -6.47 4.21
N SER A 132 1.99 -6.30 3.18
CA SER A 132 1.57 -5.82 1.86
C SER A 132 0.83 -6.87 1.02
N ASP A 133 0.91 -8.14 1.40
CA ASP A 133 0.15 -9.24 0.79
C ASP A 133 -1.37 -9.01 0.92
N HIS A 134 -1.80 -8.38 2.03
CA HIS A 134 -3.21 -8.08 2.30
C HIS A 134 -3.81 -7.07 1.31
N ASP A 135 -2.98 -6.21 0.74
CA ASP A 135 -3.39 -5.22 -0.26
C ASP A 135 -2.90 -5.58 -1.67
N SER A 136 -2.39 -6.82 -1.87
CA SER A 136 -1.76 -7.22 -3.14
C SER A 136 -2.73 -7.36 -4.31
N ALA A 137 -2.21 -7.11 -5.52
CA ALA A 137 -2.95 -7.35 -6.76
C ALA A 137 -3.40 -8.83 -6.87
N GLU A 138 -2.53 -9.77 -6.51
CA GLU A 138 -2.80 -11.20 -6.55
C GLU A 138 -3.95 -11.60 -5.60
N ARG A 139 -3.97 -11.08 -4.37
CA ARG A 139 -5.06 -11.36 -3.43
C ARG A 139 -6.40 -10.88 -3.98
N PHE A 140 -6.44 -9.68 -4.54
CA PHE A 140 -7.67 -9.12 -5.09
C PHE A 140 -8.13 -9.89 -6.35
N GLN A 141 -7.20 -10.32 -7.20
CA GLN A 141 -7.51 -11.22 -8.32
C GLN A 141 -8.11 -12.56 -7.82
N LYS A 142 -7.57 -13.15 -6.76
CA LYS A 142 -8.11 -14.39 -6.16
C LYS A 142 -9.52 -14.22 -5.57
N LEU A 143 -9.94 -12.99 -5.25
CA LEU A 143 -11.32 -12.67 -4.86
C LEU A 143 -12.28 -12.57 -6.06
N GLY A 144 -11.81 -12.79 -7.29
CA GLY A 144 -12.63 -12.70 -8.51
C GLY A 144 -12.73 -11.29 -9.09
N ILE A 145 -11.90 -10.35 -8.63
CA ILE A 145 -11.87 -8.97 -9.09
C ILE A 145 -10.91 -8.85 -10.28
N ASP A 146 -11.35 -8.20 -11.36
CA ASP A 146 -10.45 -7.87 -12.47
C ASP A 146 -9.59 -6.65 -12.05
N VAL A 147 -8.32 -6.90 -11.73
CA VAL A 147 -7.39 -5.85 -11.29
C VAL A 147 -6.58 -5.32 -12.46
N PHE A 148 -6.74 -4.03 -12.75
CA PHE A 148 -6.02 -3.29 -13.77
C PHE A 148 -5.01 -2.35 -13.12
N LEU A 149 -3.73 -2.55 -13.43
CA LEU A 149 -2.69 -1.57 -13.10
C LEU A 149 -2.56 -0.58 -14.26
N GLY A 150 -2.95 0.66 -14.02
CA GLY A 150 -3.06 1.71 -15.02
C GLY A 150 -3.90 2.91 -14.57
N SER A 151 -4.00 3.91 -15.42
CA SER A 151 -4.85 5.09 -15.17
C SER A 151 -6.27 4.89 -15.70
N ALA A 152 -7.25 5.52 -15.06
CA ALA A 152 -8.64 5.56 -15.50
C ALA A 152 -9.11 7.01 -15.66
N GLU A 153 -9.99 7.23 -16.63
CA GLU A 153 -10.66 8.50 -16.89
C GLU A 153 -12.09 8.25 -17.38
N PHE A 154 -12.99 9.19 -17.12
CA PHE A 154 -14.34 9.16 -17.69
C PHE A 154 -14.29 9.71 -19.11
N VAL A 155 -14.81 8.95 -20.08
CA VAL A 155 -14.75 9.31 -21.51
C VAL A 155 -15.89 10.23 -21.98
N SER A 156 -17.02 10.22 -21.27
CA SER A 156 -18.21 11.03 -21.56
C SER A 156 -19.07 11.20 -20.30
N ARG A 157 -20.02 12.14 -20.34
CA ARG A 157 -21.03 12.33 -19.27
C ARG A 157 -22.26 11.44 -19.44
N GLU A 158 -22.45 10.88 -20.63
CA GLU A 158 -23.61 10.05 -20.99
C GLU A 158 -23.13 8.62 -21.25
N ALA A 159 -23.88 7.65 -20.71
CA ALA A 159 -23.66 6.21 -20.83
C ALA A 159 -24.43 5.63 -22.02
#